data_AF-A0A7X8DFV9-F1
#
_entry.id   AF-A0A7X8DFV9-F1
#
_cell.length_a   1.000
_cell.length_b   1.000
_cell.length_c   1.000
_cell.angle_alpha   90.00
_cell.angle_beta   90.00
_cell.angle_gamma   90.00
#
_symmetry.space_group_name_H-M   'P 1'
#
loop_
_entity.id
_entity.type
_entity.pdbx_description
1 polymer ?
#
loop_
_entity_poly.entity_id
_entity_poly.type
_entity_poly.pdbx_seq_one_letter_code
_entity_poly.pdbx_strand_id
1 'polypeptide(L)' 'MPLITLEAGRMDRNQKEQLITEFTRIASDILNIPADAFVVYLKENEPDNIGVGGKPLSKVLESK' A
#
# COMPACT_ATOMS: atom_id res chain seq x y z
N MET A 1 -10.26 -16.30 4.10
CA MET A 1 -8.90 -15.74 3.93
C MET A 1 -9.00 -14.49 3.06
N PRO A 2 -9.27 -13.31 3.63
CA PRO A 2 -9.27 -12.04 2.90
C PRO A 2 -7.84 -11.60 2.56
N LEU A 3 -7.65 -11.01 1.38
CA LEU A 3 -6.39 -10.45 0.90
C LEU A 3 -6.54 -8.95 0.65
N ILE A 4 -5.68 -8.15 1.26
CA ILE A 4 -5.54 -6.72 1.01
C ILE A 4 -4.24 -6.52 0.21
N THR A 5 -4.31 -5.85 -0.93
CA THR A 5 -3.12 -5.47 -1.71
C THR A 5 -3.08 -3.96 -1.88
N LEU A 6 -1.97 -3.34 -1.49
CA LEU A 6 -1.66 -1.94 -1.78
C LEU A 6 -0.54 -1.88 -2.82
N GLU A 7 -0.81 -1.23 -3.95
CA GLU A 7 0.23 -0.87 -4.92
C GLU A 7 0.55 0.62 -4.76
N ALA A 8 1.81 0.93 -4.44
CA ALA A 8 2.24 2.28 -4.12
C ALA A 8 3.72 2.50 -4.51
N GLY A 9 4.19 3.74 -4.35
CA GLY A 9 5.63 4.04 -4.40
C GLY A 9 6.39 3.45 -3.20
N ARG A 10 7.69 3.72 -3.13
CA ARG A 10 8.53 3.29 -1.99
C ARG A 10 8.01 3.84 -0.65
N MET A 11 8.08 3.00 0.37
CA MET A 11 7.70 3.30 1.75
C MET A 11 8.88 2.99 2.67
N ASP A 12 8.99 3.73 3.77
CA ASP A 12 9.92 3.36 4.84
C ASP A 12 9.37 2.20 5.69
N ARG A 13 10.20 1.68 6.60
CA ARG A 13 9.83 0.54 7.45
C ARG A 13 8.64 0.85 8.36
N ASN A 14 8.59 2.04 8.94
CA ASN A 14 7.53 2.43 9.88
C ASN A 14 6.19 2.53 9.15
N GLN A 15 6.17 3.14 7.97
CA GLN A 15 4.99 3.20 7.12
C GLN A 15 4.45 1.81 6.76
N LYS A 16 5.33 0.86 6.41
CA LYS A 16 4.92 -0.52 6.11
C LYS A 16 4.30 -1.21 7.32
N GLU A 17 4.93 -1.10 8.49
CA GLU A 17 4.43 -1.67 9.73
C GLU A 17 3.05 -1.07 10.09
N GLN A 18 2.90 0.25 10.05
CA GLN A 18 1.62 0.92 10.30
C GLN A 18 0.53 0.52 9.31
N LEU A 19 0.83 0.44 8.00
CA LEU A 19 -0.14 0.04 6.98
C LEU A 19 -0.64 -1.38 7.19
N ILE A 20 0.27 -2.33 7.47
CA ILE A 20 -0.10 -3.72 7.74
C ILE A 20 -1.01 -3.82 8.97
N THR A 21 -0.65 -3.13 10.06
CA THR A 21 -1.43 -3.13 11.30
C THR A 21 -2.81 -2.50 11.11
N GLU A 22 -2.87 -1.29 10.56
CA GLU A 22 -4.14 -0.54 10.48
C GLU A 22 -5.08 -1.10 9.41
N PHE A 23 -4.57 -1.57 8.26
CA PHE A 23 -5.42 -2.25 7.27
C PHE A 23 -6.05 -3.51 7.84
N THR A 24 -5.27 -4.32 8.55
CA THR A 24 -5.76 -5.54 9.19
C THR A 24 -6.81 -5.20 10.25
N ARG A 25 -6.51 -4.25 11.14
CA ARG A 25 -7.41 -3.84 12.23
C ARG A 25 -8.75 -3.34 11.69
N ILE A 26 -8.72 -2.37 10.78
CA ILE A 26 -9.95 -1.77 10.23
C ILE A 26 -10.79 -2.81 9.46
N ALA A 27 -10.15 -3.65 8.64
CA ALA A 27 -10.88 -4.67 7.88
C ALA A 27 -11.45 -5.77 8.78
N SER A 28 -10.70 -6.21 9.80
CA SER A 28 -11.16 -7.14 10.84
C SER A 28 -12.39 -6.59 11.56
N ASP A 29 -12.33 -5.32 12.01
CA ASP A 29 -13.41 -4.66 12.74
C ASP A 29 -14.70 -4.54 11.90
N ILE A 30 -14.58 -4.14 10.63
CA ILE A 30 -15.74 -3.92 9.75
C ILE A 30 -16.37 -5.24 9.31
N LEU A 31 -15.55 -6.24 8.97
CA LEU A 31 -16.03 -7.50 8.40
C LEU A 31 -16.38 -8.53 9.47
N ASN A 32 -16.05 -8.26 10.75
CA ASN A 32 -16.20 -9.18 11.86
C ASN A 32 -15.51 -10.54 11.60
N ILE A 33 -14.29 -10.48 11.04
CA ILE A 33 -13.43 -11.63 10.76
C ILE A 33 -12.19 -11.51 11.65
N PRO A 34 -11.70 -12.60 12.27
CA PRO A 34 -10.45 -12.58 13.03
C PRO A 34 -9.25 -12.03 12.25
N ALA A 35 -8.43 -11.18 12.88
CA ALA A 35 -7.28 -10.52 12.25
C ALA A 35 -6.24 -11.49 11.66
N ASP A 36 -6.08 -12.67 12.27
CA ASP A 36 -5.16 -13.73 11.82
C ASP A 36 -5.60 -14.40 10.49
N ALA A 37 -6.83 -14.16 10.04
CA ALA A 37 -7.32 -14.63 8.76
C ALA A 37 -6.92 -13.75 7.56
N PHE A 38 -6.37 -12.56 7.82
CA PHE A 38 -6.02 -11.56 6.80
C PHE A 38 -4.58 -11.68 6.33
N VAL A 39 -4.38 -11.46 5.03
CA VAL A 39 -3.06 -11.30 4.41
C VAL A 39 -2.97 -9.91 3.79
N VAL A 40 -1.86 -9.21 4.03
CA VAL A 40 -1.61 -7.87 3.47
C VAL A 40 -0.36 -7.91 2.60
N TYR A 41 -0.48 -7.51 1.34
CA TYR A 41 0.63 -7.32 0.42
C TYR A 41 0.85 -5.83 0.14
N LEU A 42 2.07 -5.37 0.39
CA LEU A 42 2.55 -4.05 -0.01
C LEU A 42 3.45 -4.23 -1.23
N LYS A 43 2.99 -3.76 -2.38
CA LYS A 43 3.74 -3.82 -3.64
C LYS A 43 4.28 -2.44 -3.95
N GLU A 44 5.58 -2.29 -3.78
CA GLU A 44 6.29 -1.05 -4.06
C GLU A 44 6.75 -1.01 -5.51
N ASN A 45 6.54 0.13 -6.16
CA ASN A 45 7.02 0.40 -7.50
C ASN A 45 7.98 1.60 -7.47
N GLU A 46 9.03 1.52 -8.28
CA GLU A 46 9.89 2.67 -8.54
C GLU A 46 9.09 3.79 -9.22
N PRO A 47 9.39 5.07 -8.96
CA PRO A 47 8.69 6.19 -9.59
C PRO A 47 8.70 6.16 -11.13
N ASP A 48 9.75 5.63 -11.76
CA ASP A 48 9.81 5.49 -13.22
C ASP A 48 8.83 4.46 -13.79
N ASN A 49 8.40 3.51 -12.96
CA ASN A 49 7.43 2.48 -13.34
C ASN A 49 5.98 2.91 -13.11
N ILE A 50 5.74 4.11 -12.55
CA ILE A 50 4.41 4.63 -12.27
C ILE A 50 4.11 5.76 -13.24
N GLY A 51 3.01 5.66 -14.00
CA GLY A 51 2.56 6.68 -14.94
C GLY A 51 1.46 7.57 -14.35
N VAL A 52 1.62 8.90 -14.40
CA VAL A 52 0.59 9.86 -14.04
C VAL A 52 0.43 10.88 -15.16
N GLY A 53 -0.76 10.97 -15.75
CA GLY A 53 -1.04 11.89 -16.86
C GLY A 53 -0.15 11.69 -18.10
N GLY A 54 0.26 10.44 -18.36
CA GLY A 54 1.15 10.09 -19.48
C GLY A 54 2.64 10.38 -19.23
N LYS A 55 3.04 10.75 -18.00
CA LYS A 55 4.43 10.99 -17.61
C LYS A 55 4.87 10.04 -16.49
N PRO A 56 6.14 9.60 -16.46
CA PRO A 56 6.69 8.89 -15.31
C PRO A 56 6.54 9.72 -14.03
N LEU A 57 6.23 9.08 -12.90
CA LEU A 57 6.01 9.75 -11.62
C LEU A 57 7.27 10.49 -11.15
N SER A 58 8.47 9.96 -11.45
CA SER A 58 9.74 10.66 -11.23
C SER A 58 9.74 12.09 -11.79
N LYS A 59 9.24 12.27 -13.02
CA LYS A 59 9.13 13.59 -13.67
C LYS A 59 8.06 14.48 -13.06
N VAL A 60 6.98 13.89 -12.56
CA VAL A 60 5.92 14.64 -11.87
C VAL A 60 6.43 15.15 -10.51
N LEU A 61 7.24 14.36 -9.80
CA LEU A 61 7.81 14.72 -8.50
C LEU A 61 8.93 15.78 -8.62
N GLU A 62 9.76 15.73 -9.67
CA GLU A 62 10.78 16.76 -9.96
C GLU A 62 10.16 18.16 -10.20
N SER A 63 8.91 18.22 -10.64
CA SER A 63 8.21 19.46 -11.00
C SER A 63 7.47 20.11 -9.84
N LYS A 64 7.60 19.58 -8.61
CA LYS A 64 6.96 20.07 -7.38
C LYS A 64 8.01 20.55 -6.39
#